data_AF-A0A316XEC6-F1
#
_entry.id   AF-A0A316XEC6-F1
#
_cell.length_a   1.000
_cell.length_b   1.000
_cell.length_c   1.000
_cell.angle_alpha   90.00
_cell.angle_beta   90.00
_cell.angle_gamma   90.00
#
_symmetry.space_group_name_H-M   'P 1'
#
loop_
_entity.id
_entity.type
_entity.pdbx_description
1 polymer ?
#
loop_
_entity_poly.entity_id
_entity_poly.type
_entity_poly.pdbx_seq_one_letter_code
_entity_poly.pdbx_strand_id
1 'polypeptide(L)'
;MSDEQEKDSYTANPVQKSYDQQEQKDHEVNVVRIYFAKQVPKMNLVPKEETYPVKSGGLVSDVKKLYEKEGRKNIRADKEDSVRLKAKESVKITWDEEVQEVKDGKPVFNYEKIDKTVIKKKVWVVAECQGFSGKLSVEIHENKLKNPENVYDNPVKFLEGDTEKTALEFPINGTLVYAKEITMRPKSDQDVKKLVDKFVKREDVNAFLYFKAEVKDTQDKAIFPDDTHEFLNKDGERFEISGTPCYCNRDITVDEMIDLIYHLRDKQNYKSKRDSFFNEGKEKIAAIGITSGKISENRDKIKLFTDEMNAMFKKFSIKTCRRKIHFLGQMYLETISFTYTYESRDTVPANYKGGVPFQGRGMKQITHDYNYLAYYDYVNKTTHYDTYIKFRSGYESVGECVASRPKAQEKGLNATFYEELKTYAKNISENLFHAFNSAGWFSTIHKTDTIAAMDNGLADSDVEKVTQAINGGQTNIAERKNYTKWTKEFFKYDTECVNK
;
A
#
# COMPACT_ATOMS: atom_id res chain seq x y z
N MET A 1 38.89 -64.76 -72.35
CA MET A 1 37.74 -64.18 -73.05
C MET A 1 36.52 -64.89 -72.48
N SER A 2 35.96 -64.30 -71.42
CA SER A 2 34.73 -63.49 -71.50
C SER A 2 33.52 -64.43 -71.69
N ASP A 3 32.44 -64.43 -70.91
CA ASP A 3 31.84 -63.40 -70.07
C ASP A 3 31.01 -64.04 -68.96
N GLU A 4 30.72 -63.20 -67.95
CA GLU A 4 29.94 -63.44 -66.75
C GLU A 4 28.47 -63.79 -67.04
N GLN A 5 27.92 -64.67 -66.22
CA GLN A 5 26.48 -64.99 -66.18
C GLN A 5 25.71 -63.89 -65.45
N GLU A 6 24.76 -63.29 -66.16
CA GLU A 6 23.63 -62.55 -65.60
C GLU A 6 22.84 -63.41 -64.60
N LYS A 7 22.53 -62.82 -63.44
CA LYS A 7 21.40 -63.24 -62.62
C LYS A 7 20.58 -62.05 -62.14
N ASP A 8 19.38 -62.05 -62.68
CA ASP A 8 18.12 -61.43 -62.30
C ASP A 8 18.02 -60.49 -61.10
N SER A 9 17.32 -59.40 -61.42
CA SER A 9 16.76 -58.37 -60.57
C SER A 9 15.78 -58.89 -59.53
N TYR A 10 15.99 -58.49 -58.27
CA TYR A 10 14.90 -58.27 -57.33
C TYR A 10 14.90 -56.79 -56.93
N THR A 11 13.82 -56.11 -57.32
CA THR A 11 13.49 -54.72 -56.98
C THR A 11 13.31 -54.55 -55.48
N ALA A 12 14.16 -53.73 -54.85
CA ALA A 12 13.95 -53.24 -53.49
C ALA A 12 12.95 -52.06 -53.50
N ASN A 13 12.03 -52.14 -52.56
CA ASN A 13 10.87 -51.29 -52.29
C ASN A 13 11.20 -49.78 -52.15
N PRO A 14 10.43 -48.82 -52.70
CA PRO A 14 10.76 -47.38 -52.66
C PRO A 14 10.65 -46.68 -51.29
N VAL A 15 10.38 -47.41 -50.20
CA VAL A 15 10.01 -46.84 -48.90
C VAL A 15 11.16 -46.91 -47.87
N GLN A 16 12.39 -47.12 -48.31
CA GLN A 16 13.55 -47.22 -47.42
C GLN A 16 14.65 -46.18 -47.76
N LYS A 17 14.23 -44.91 -47.82
CA LYS A 17 15.08 -43.75 -47.54
C LYS A 17 14.47 -42.99 -46.37
N SER A 18 14.50 -43.63 -45.22
CA SER A 18 14.26 -42.96 -43.95
C SER A 18 15.60 -42.74 -43.26
N TYR A 19 15.73 -41.56 -42.66
CA TYR A 19 16.71 -41.22 -41.62
C TYR A 19 18.18 -41.06 -42.08
N ASP A 20 18.45 -39.97 -42.81
CA ASP A 20 19.71 -39.22 -42.69
C ASP A 20 19.53 -37.80 -43.28
N GLN A 21 18.51 -37.08 -42.81
CA GLN A 21 18.60 -35.62 -42.77
C GLN A 21 19.11 -35.28 -41.39
N GLN A 22 20.40 -34.92 -41.30
CA GLN A 22 20.88 -34.10 -40.19
C GLN A 22 19.90 -32.93 -40.05
N GLU A 23 19.30 -32.78 -38.87
CA GLU A 23 18.55 -31.58 -38.52
C GLU A 23 19.40 -30.37 -38.91
N GLN A 24 18.89 -29.58 -39.86
CA GLN A 24 19.42 -28.25 -40.15
C GLN A 24 19.34 -27.49 -38.83
N LYS A 25 20.48 -27.30 -38.15
CA LYS A 25 20.57 -26.32 -37.08
C LYS A 25 20.32 -24.97 -37.75
N ASP A 26 19.12 -24.44 -37.59
CA ASP A 26 18.82 -23.08 -38.01
C ASP A 26 19.86 -22.16 -37.37
N HIS A 27 20.68 -21.52 -38.21
CA HIS A 27 21.73 -20.58 -37.83
C HIS A 27 21.13 -19.23 -37.42
N GLU A 28 20.14 -19.26 -36.54
CA GLU A 28 19.36 -18.10 -36.13
C GLU A 28 19.20 -18.03 -34.61
N VAL A 29 19.22 -16.81 -34.09
CA VAL A 29 18.87 -16.49 -32.72
C VAL A 29 17.65 -15.57 -32.75
N ASN A 30 16.49 -16.09 -32.37
CA ASN A 30 15.23 -15.36 -32.39
C ASN A 30 14.87 -14.86 -30.99
N VAL A 31 14.96 -13.55 -30.78
CA VAL A 31 14.56 -12.88 -29.54
C VAL A 31 13.07 -12.53 -29.64
N VAL A 32 12.22 -13.32 -29.01
CA VAL A 32 10.76 -13.26 -29.18
C VAL A 32 10.13 -12.15 -28.35
N ARG A 33 10.44 -12.11 -27.05
CA ARG A 33 9.91 -11.08 -26.14
C ARG A 33 10.83 -10.85 -24.95
N ILE A 34 10.85 -9.61 -24.48
CA ILE A 34 11.51 -9.22 -23.24
C ILE A 34 10.51 -8.42 -22.40
N TYR A 35 10.34 -8.79 -21.13
CA TYR A 35 9.35 -8.15 -20.27
C TYR A 35 9.74 -8.20 -18.79
N PHE A 36 9.16 -7.26 -18.02
CA PHE A 36 9.19 -7.31 -16.57
C PHE A 36 8.12 -8.27 -16.06
N ALA A 37 8.46 -9.05 -15.04
CA ALA A 37 7.58 -10.09 -14.48
C ALA A 37 7.65 -10.16 -12.95
N LYS A 38 6.64 -10.79 -12.37
CA LYS A 38 6.72 -11.40 -11.03
C LYS A 38 6.85 -12.91 -11.18
N GLN A 39 7.61 -13.53 -10.28
CA GLN A 39 7.71 -14.98 -10.21
C GLN A 39 6.53 -15.54 -9.41
N VAL A 40 5.84 -16.54 -9.96
CA VAL A 40 4.71 -17.22 -9.30
C VAL A 40 4.94 -18.73 -9.30
N PRO A 41 4.53 -19.46 -8.25
CA PRO A 41 4.59 -20.92 -8.26
C PRO A 41 3.85 -21.52 -9.46
N LYS A 42 4.47 -22.47 -10.14
CA LYS A 42 3.76 -23.28 -11.14
C LYS A 42 2.99 -24.38 -10.41
N MET A 43 1.66 -24.35 -10.47
CA MET A 43 0.80 -25.30 -9.76
C MET A 43 0.31 -26.39 -10.71
N ASN A 44 0.30 -27.63 -10.23
CA ASN A 44 -0.30 -28.79 -10.90
C ASN A 44 -1.47 -29.31 -10.07
N LEU A 45 -2.50 -29.83 -10.74
CA LEU A 45 -3.61 -30.51 -10.09
C LEU A 45 -3.26 -31.98 -9.89
N VAL A 46 -3.20 -32.42 -8.63
CA VAL A 46 -2.91 -33.81 -8.26
C VAL A 46 -4.16 -34.42 -7.65
N PRO A 47 -4.66 -35.55 -8.21
CA PRO A 47 -5.76 -36.29 -7.62
C PRO A 47 -5.40 -36.80 -6.22
N LYS A 48 -6.31 -36.59 -5.27
CA LYS A 48 -6.24 -37.07 -3.90
C LYS A 48 -7.51 -37.82 -3.54
N GLU A 49 -7.39 -38.72 -2.57
CA GLU A 49 -8.52 -39.45 -2.01
C GLU A 49 -8.37 -39.66 -0.51
N GLU A 50 -9.50 -39.66 0.19
CA GLU A 50 -9.57 -39.99 1.61
C GLU A 50 -10.89 -40.71 1.92
N THR A 51 -10.82 -41.70 2.80
CA THR A 51 -12.01 -42.34 3.35
C THR A 51 -12.37 -41.68 4.66
N TYR A 52 -13.49 -40.95 4.69
CA TYR A 52 -13.95 -40.21 5.86
C TYR A 52 -14.89 -41.07 6.73
N PRO A 53 -14.55 -41.35 8.00
CA PRO A 53 -15.44 -42.05 8.93
C PRO A 53 -16.46 -41.08 9.55
N VAL A 54 -17.76 -41.35 9.34
CA VAL A 54 -18.86 -40.49 9.75
C VAL A 54 -19.08 -40.56 11.27
N LYS A 55 -18.97 -39.42 11.96
CA LYS A 55 -19.03 -39.36 13.43
C LYS A 55 -20.45 -39.40 14.00
N SER A 56 -21.41 -38.67 13.42
CA SER A 56 -22.75 -38.47 14.00
C SER A 56 -23.91 -38.64 13.01
N GLY A 57 -23.67 -39.31 11.88
CA GLY A 57 -24.60 -39.37 10.74
C GLY A 57 -24.67 -38.03 9.97
N GLY A 58 -25.37 -38.00 8.83
CA GLY A 58 -25.50 -36.80 7.99
C GLY A 58 -25.67 -37.12 6.50
N LEU A 59 -25.72 -36.11 5.64
CA LEU A 59 -25.72 -36.33 4.19
C LEU A 59 -24.28 -36.41 3.64
N VAL A 60 -24.10 -37.11 2.53
CA VAL A 60 -22.82 -37.11 1.79
C VAL A 60 -22.42 -35.69 1.38
N SER A 61 -23.39 -34.84 1.02
CA SER A 61 -23.14 -33.42 0.72
C SER A 61 -22.48 -32.66 1.87
N ASP A 62 -22.82 -33.00 3.12
CA ASP A 62 -22.26 -32.34 4.29
C ASP A 62 -20.80 -32.74 4.50
N VAL A 63 -20.46 -34.00 4.18
CA VAL A 63 -19.07 -34.46 4.20
C VAL A 63 -18.25 -33.78 3.11
N LYS A 64 -18.77 -33.65 1.87
CA LYS A 64 -18.08 -32.95 0.78
C LYS A 64 -17.72 -31.51 1.15
N LYS A 65 -18.62 -30.78 1.82
CA LYS A 65 -18.37 -29.41 2.29
C LYS A 65 -17.18 -29.30 3.25
N LEU A 66 -16.85 -30.35 4.01
CA LEU A 66 -15.66 -30.35 4.88
C LEU A 66 -14.34 -30.30 4.08
N TYR A 67 -14.39 -30.69 2.80
CA TYR A 67 -13.25 -30.73 1.89
C TYR A 67 -13.17 -29.50 1.00
N GLU A 68 -14.17 -28.61 1.02
CA GLU A 68 -14.15 -27.32 0.33
C GLU A 68 -13.15 -26.38 1.02
N LYS A 69 -11.97 -26.25 0.42
CA LYS A 69 -10.88 -25.38 0.90
C LYS A 69 -10.16 -24.76 -0.29
N GLU A 70 -9.50 -23.63 -0.06
CA GLU A 70 -8.63 -23.00 -1.06
C GLU A 70 -7.57 -24.00 -1.57
N GLY A 71 -7.37 -24.04 -2.88
CA GLY A 71 -6.48 -25.00 -3.55
C GLY A 71 -7.07 -26.39 -3.82
N ARG A 72 -8.33 -26.67 -3.46
CA ARG A 72 -9.02 -27.93 -3.81
C ARG A 72 -10.10 -27.72 -4.86
N LYS A 73 -10.16 -28.59 -5.86
CA LYS A 73 -11.11 -28.56 -6.98
C LYS A 73 -11.72 -29.93 -7.22
N ASN A 74 -12.81 -29.98 -7.99
CA ASN A 74 -13.43 -31.22 -8.46
C ASN A 74 -13.78 -32.24 -7.35
N ILE A 75 -14.26 -31.76 -6.20
CA ILE A 75 -14.58 -32.62 -5.05
C ILE A 75 -15.76 -33.55 -5.39
N ARG A 76 -15.56 -34.86 -5.23
CA ARG A 76 -16.54 -35.92 -5.49
C ARG A 76 -16.58 -36.90 -4.34
N ALA A 77 -17.70 -37.62 -4.23
CA ALA A 77 -17.85 -38.74 -3.31
C ALA A 77 -18.16 -40.02 -4.09
N ASP A 78 -17.89 -41.18 -3.51
CA ASP A 78 -18.27 -42.49 -4.05
C ASP A 78 -19.78 -42.80 -3.92
N LYS A 79 -20.53 -41.93 -3.24
CA LYS A 79 -21.97 -42.00 -3.02
C LYS A 79 -22.65 -40.71 -3.49
N GLU A 80 -23.94 -40.80 -3.85
CA GLU A 80 -24.72 -39.61 -4.22
C GLU A 80 -24.90 -38.65 -3.05
N ASP A 81 -24.94 -37.34 -3.36
CA ASP A 81 -25.01 -36.26 -2.36
C ASP A 81 -26.24 -36.36 -1.43
N SER A 82 -27.35 -36.95 -1.91
CA SER A 82 -28.60 -37.15 -1.16
C SER A 82 -28.58 -38.33 -0.19
N VAL A 83 -27.55 -39.19 -0.24
CA VAL A 83 -27.47 -40.39 0.62
C VAL A 83 -27.27 -39.98 2.08
N ARG A 84 -28.13 -40.49 2.96
CA ARG A 84 -27.97 -40.36 4.42
C ARG A 84 -27.04 -41.43 4.96
N LEU A 85 -25.95 -40.99 5.57
CA LEU A 85 -24.96 -41.82 6.24
C LEU A 85 -25.32 -42.02 7.71
N LYS A 86 -25.10 -43.23 8.23
CA LYS A 86 -25.19 -43.52 9.67
C LYS A 86 -23.84 -43.26 10.37
N ALA A 87 -23.88 -43.10 11.69
CA ALA A 87 -22.65 -43.06 12.48
C ALA A 87 -21.82 -44.33 12.26
N LYS A 88 -20.51 -44.18 12.12
CA LYS A 88 -19.51 -45.22 11.80
C LYS A 88 -19.53 -45.74 10.35
N GLU A 89 -20.44 -45.28 9.50
CA GLU A 89 -20.29 -45.52 8.05
C GLU A 89 -19.13 -44.68 7.50
N SER A 90 -18.60 -45.11 6.34
CA SER A 90 -17.54 -44.39 5.65
C SER A 90 -17.99 -43.96 4.26
N VAL A 91 -17.40 -42.86 3.79
CA VAL A 91 -17.57 -42.33 2.43
C VAL A 91 -16.19 -41.99 1.89
N LYS A 92 -15.91 -42.37 0.65
CA LYS A 92 -14.66 -42.03 -0.02
C LYS A 92 -14.84 -40.70 -0.74
N ILE A 93 -14.02 -39.72 -0.41
CA ILE A 93 -13.99 -38.40 -1.03
C ILE A 93 -12.76 -38.33 -1.94
N THR A 94 -12.93 -37.85 -3.17
CA THR A 94 -11.85 -37.57 -4.12
C THR A 94 -11.86 -36.10 -4.48
N TRP A 95 -10.68 -35.51 -4.69
CA TRP A 95 -10.54 -34.11 -5.12
C TRP A 95 -9.22 -33.91 -5.85
N ASP A 96 -9.12 -32.86 -6.64
CA ASP A 96 -7.87 -32.39 -7.19
C ASP A 96 -7.29 -31.33 -6.25
N GLU A 97 -6.05 -31.51 -5.82
CA GLU A 97 -5.34 -30.56 -4.96
C GLU A 97 -4.28 -29.83 -5.79
N GLU A 98 -4.26 -28.50 -5.72
CA GLU A 98 -3.21 -27.70 -6.31
C GLU A 98 -1.92 -27.89 -5.50
N VAL A 99 -0.93 -28.49 -6.14
CA VAL A 99 0.39 -28.72 -5.56
C VAL A 99 1.42 -28.03 -6.43
N GLN A 100 2.39 -27.36 -5.81
CA GLN A 100 3.48 -26.74 -6.57
C GLN A 100 4.27 -27.82 -7.32
N GLU A 101 4.49 -27.59 -8.61
CA GLU A 101 5.31 -28.46 -9.45
C GLU A 101 6.74 -28.48 -8.94
N VAL A 102 7.33 -29.67 -8.88
CA VAL A 102 8.72 -29.89 -8.50
C VAL A 102 9.38 -30.69 -9.62
N LYS A 103 10.51 -30.18 -10.13
CA LYS A 103 11.34 -30.86 -11.13
C LYS A 103 12.75 -30.98 -10.56
N ASP A 104 13.29 -32.20 -10.57
CA ASP A 104 14.61 -32.52 -10.00
C ASP A 104 14.77 -32.05 -8.55
N GLY A 105 13.70 -32.19 -7.75
CA GLY A 105 13.68 -31.79 -6.34
C GLY A 105 13.59 -30.28 -6.09
N LYS A 106 13.48 -29.45 -7.14
CA LYS A 106 13.36 -27.99 -7.02
C LYS A 106 11.96 -27.51 -7.44
N PRO A 107 11.38 -26.52 -6.72
CA PRO A 107 10.10 -25.95 -7.12
C PRO A 107 10.21 -25.26 -8.49
N VAL A 108 9.21 -25.46 -9.32
CA VAL A 108 9.09 -24.82 -10.63
C VAL A 108 8.24 -23.56 -10.50
N PHE A 109 8.62 -22.53 -11.25
CA PHE A 109 7.98 -21.22 -11.24
C PHE A 109 7.62 -20.78 -12.66
N ASN A 110 6.55 -20.01 -12.76
CA ASN A 110 6.19 -19.24 -13.95
C ASN A 110 6.54 -17.77 -13.73
N TYR A 111 6.61 -17.01 -14.83
CA TYR A 111 6.83 -15.57 -14.79
C TYR A 111 5.67 -14.84 -15.44
N GLU A 112 4.83 -14.23 -14.60
CA GLU A 112 3.68 -13.43 -15.04
C GLU A 112 4.14 -12.00 -15.33
N LYS A 113 3.85 -11.52 -16.55
CA LYS A 113 4.14 -10.14 -16.95
C LYS A 113 3.51 -9.15 -15.98
N ILE A 114 4.28 -8.12 -15.61
CA ILE A 114 3.80 -6.95 -14.88
C ILE A 114 4.02 -5.71 -15.74
N ASP A 115 3.12 -4.75 -15.59
CA ASP A 115 3.08 -3.48 -16.32
C ASP A 115 3.57 -2.30 -15.47
N LYS A 116 3.70 -2.49 -14.15
CA LYS A 116 4.17 -1.44 -13.25
C LYS A 116 4.95 -1.94 -12.04
N THR A 117 5.79 -1.07 -11.49
CA THR A 117 6.48 -1.26 -10.20
C THR A 117 6.82 0.06 -9.52
N VAL A 118 7.52 0.01 -8.39
CA VAL A 118 8.07 1.18 -7.70
C VAL A 118 9.56 1.00 -7.42
N ILE A 119 10.30 2.11 -7.28
CA ILE A 119 11.74 2.07 -6.95
C ILE A 119 11.98 1.21 -5.70
N LYS A 120 13.12 0.51 -5.69
CA LYS A 120 13.56 -0.48 -4.68
C LYS A 120 12.82 -1.81 -4.69
N LYS A 121 11.77 -1.99 -5.49
CA LYS A 121 11.15 -3.33 -5.62
C LYS A 121 12.00 -4.24 -6.48
N LYS A 122 11.92 -5.52 -6.13
CA LYS A 122 12.44 -6.62 -6.93
C LYS A 122 11.45 -6.92 -8.05
N VAL A 123 11.99 -7.10 -9.24
CA VAL A 123 11.26 -7.52 -10.44
C VAL A 123 12.10 -8.54 -11.19
N TRP A 124 11.46 -9.41 -11.94
CA TRP A 124 12.16 -10.32 -12.85
C TRP A 124 12.21 -9.68 -14.23
N VAL A 125 13.38 -9.69 -14.87
CA VAL A 125 13.49 -9.45 -16.30
C VAL A 125 13.54 -10.81 -16.98
N VAL A 126 12.57 -11.04 -17.86
CA VAL A 126 12.40 -12.29 -18.58
C VAL A 126 12.64 -12.05 -20.06
N ALA A 127 13.48 -12.88 -20.66
CA ALA A 127 13.73 -12.90 -22.08
C ALA A 127 13.36 -14.27 -22.64
N GLU A 128 12.47 -14.29 -23.61
CA GLU A 128 12.20 -15.49 -24.41
C GLU A 128 12.99 -15.41 -25.69
N CYS A 129 13.92 -16.35 -25.83
CA CYS A 129 14.91 -16.35 -26.89
C CYS A 129 15.11 -17.79 -27.35
N GLN A 130 15.05 -18.01 -28.66
CA GLN A 130 15.31 -19.29 -29.30
C GLN A 130 16.67 -19.22 -29.99
N GLY A 131 17.58 -20.10 -29.62
CA GLY A 131 18.91 -20.17 -30.21
C GLY A 131 19.82 -21.07 -29.41
N PHE A 132 20.91 -21.53 -30.03
CA PHE A 132 21.82 -22.50 -29.42
C PHE A 132 23.18 -21.92 -29.00
N SER A 133 23.51 -20.71 -29.46
CA SER A 133 24.80 -20.07 -29.18
C SER A 133 24.68 -18.54 -29.09
N GLY A 134 25.64 -17.91 -28.42
CA GLY A 134 25.71 -16.46 -28.26
C GLY A 134 25.28 -15.95 -26.90
N LYS A 135 25.09 -14.63 -26.82
CA LYS A 135 24.81 -13.92 -25.57
C LYS A 135 23.84 -12.78 -25.83
N LEU A 136 22.71 -12.79 -25.14
CA LEU A 136 21.73 -11.72 -25.19
C LEU A 136 22.05 -10.68 -24.10
N SER A 137 22.39 -9.47 -24.53
CA SER A 137 22.60 -8.30 -23.68
C SER A 137 21.33 -7.44 -23.70
N VAL A 138 20.83 -7.08 -22.53
CA VAL A 138 19.56 -6.34 -22.35
C VAL A 138 19.79 -5.13 -21.47
N GLU A 139 19.68 -3.95 -22.04
CA GLU A 139 19.69 -2.67 -21.31
C GLU A 139 18.28 -2.21 -21.00
N ILE A 140 18.13 -1.45 -19.92
CA ILE A 140 16.88 -0.79 -19.55
C ILE A 140 17.06 0.71 -19.82
N HIS A 141 16.09 1.31 -20.50
CA HIS A 141 16.10 2.72 -20.85
C HIS A 141 14.79 3.38 -20.41
N GLU A 142 14.85 4.66 -20.09
CA GLU A 142 13.67 5.50 -19.89
C GLU A 142 13.22 6.12 -21.21
N ASN A 143 11.92 6.01 -21.49
CA ASN A 143 11.23 6.82 -22.48
C ASN A 143 10.69 8.08 -21.80
N LYS A 144 11.23 9.25 -22.17
CA LYS A 144 10.80 10.55 -21.65
C LYS A 144 9.31 10.86 -21.90
N LEU A 145 8.70 10.25 -22.91
CA LEU A 145 7.38 10.62 -23.43
C LEU A 145 7.29 12.14 -23.66
N LYS A 146 6.35 12.81 -22.96
CA LYS A 146 6.15 14.27 -23.00
C LYS A 146 7.02 15.02 -21.98
N ASN A 147 7.77 14.34 -21.12
CA ASN A 147 8.60 14.99 -20.11
C ASN A 147 9.82 15.67 -20.76
N PRO A 148 10.24 16.84 -20.24
CA PRO A 148 11.39 17.57 -20.79
C PRO A 148 12.73 16.86 -20.52
N GLU A 149 12.84 16.17 -19.38
CA GLU A 149 14.05 15.48 -18.93
C GLU A 149 13.74 14.09 -18.41
N ASN A 150 14.69 13.16 -18.57
CA ASN A 150 14.63 11.84 -17.95
C ASN A 150 14.85 11.93 -16.45
N VAL A 151 14.20 11.03 -15.71
CA VAL A 151 14.48 10.81 -14.29
C VAL A 151 15.70 9.91 -14.12
N TYR A 152 15.83 8.90 -14.96
CA TYR A 152 17.00 8.03 -15.05
C TYR A 152 18.02 8.52 -16.06
N ASP A 153 19.29 8.31 -15.75
CA ASP A 153 20.31 8.33 -16.79
C ASP A 153 20.17 7.02 -17.59
N ASN A 154 20.24 7.10 -18.92
CA ASN A 154 20.19 5.92 -19.79
C ASN A 154 21.63 5.46 -20.11
N PRO A 155 21.93 4.15 -20.05
CA PRO A 155 21.07 3.06 -19.56
C PRO A 155 20.83 3.12 -18.04
N VAL A 156 19.64 2.70 -17.62
CA VAL A 156 19.16 2.70 -16.23
C VAL A 156 20.07 1.81 -15.38
N LYS A 157 20.52 2.35 -14.25
CA LYS A 157 21.24 1.58 -13.22
C LYS A 157 20.27 0.80 -12.32
N PHE A 158 20.55 -0.48 -12.14
CA PHE A 158 19.80 -1.39 -11.27
C PHE A 158 20.75 -2.32 -10.51
N LEU A 159 20.22 -3.06 -9.53
CA LEU A 159 20.99 -4.07 -8.79
C LEU A 159 20.62 -5.49 -9.25
N GLU A 160 21.64 -6.29 -9.60
CA GLU A 160 21.55 -7.75 -9.71
C GLU A 160 22.22 -8.33 -8.44
N GLY A 161 21.42 -8.81 -7.49
CA GLY A 161 21.89 -9.03 -6.11
C GLY A 161 22.35 -7.71 -5.48
N ASP A 162 23.62 -7.65 -5.05
CA ASP A 162 24.24 -6.44 -4.47
C ASP A 162 25.14 -5.68 -5.47
N THR A 163 25.18 -6.12 -6.73
CA THR A 163 26.03 -5.54 -7.77
C THR A 163 25.25 -4.59 -8.65
N GLU A 164 25.74 -3.35 -8.81
CA GLU A 164 25.15 -2.39 -9.75
C GLU A 164 25.51 -2.77 -11.20
N LYS A 165 24.50 -2.75 -12.06
CA LYS A 165 24.58 -3.08 -13.47
C LYS A 165 23.77 -2.07 -14.29
N THR A 166 24.11 -1.98 -15.57
CA THR A 166 23.37 -1.22 -16.58
C THR A 166 22.81 -2.10 -17.70
N ALA A 167 23.26 -3.36 -17.76
CA ALA A 167 22.81 -4.36 -18.71
C ALA A 167 22.73 -5.72 -18.03
N LEU A 168 21.74 -6.52 -18.44
CA LEU A 168 21.60 -7.92 -18.10
C LEU A 168 22.16 -8.78 -19.21
N GLU A 169 22.82 -9.86 -18.82
CA GLU A 169 23.47 -10.77 -19.75
C GLU A 169 22.87 -12.17 -19.59
N PHE A 170 22.37 -12.73 -20.68
CA PHE A 170 21.77 -14.07 -20.75
C PHE A 170 22.55 -14.94 -21.75
N PRO A 171 23.13 -16.07 -21.31
CA PRO A 171 23.82 -16.99 -22.22
C PRO A 171 22.80 -17.75 -23.07
N ILE A 172 22.93 -17.70 -24.40
CA ILE A 172 22.04 -18.42 -25.33
C ILE A 172 22.60 -19.83 -25.53
N ASN A 173 21.81 -20.83 -25.15
CA ASN A 173 22.27 -22.22 -24.99
C ASN A 173 21.15 -23.25 -25.18
N GLY A 174 20.13 -22.94 -25.97
CA GLY A 174 18.98 -23.81 -26.23
C GLY A 174 17.86 -23.72 -25.20
N THR A 175 18.00 -22.90 -24.14
CA THR A 175 16.91 -22.62 -23.21
C THR A 175 15.94 -21.62 -23.83
N LEU A 176 14.62 -21.85 -23.72
CA LEU A 176 13.62 -20.95 -24.31
C LEU A 176 13.38 -19.69 -23.48
N VAL A 177 13.41 -19.81 -22.14
CA VAL A 177 13.05 -18.73 -21.21
C VAL A 177 14.21 -18.47 -20.25
N TYR A 178 14.74 -17.26 -20.33
CA TYR A 178 15.78 -16.75 -19.44
C TYR A 178 15.17 -15.74 -18.48
N ALA A 179 15.58 -15.78 -17.20
CA ALA A 179 15.04 -14.86 -16.20
C ALA A 179 16.10 -14.49 -15.17
N LYS A 180 16.16 -13.20 -14.81
CA LYS A 180 17.01 -12.67 -13.73
C LYS A 180 16.22 -11.74 -12.82
N GLU A 181 16.37 -11.91 -11.52
CA GLU A 181 15.83 -10.98 -10.53
C GLU A 181 16.74 -9.75 -10.44
N ILE A 182 16.14 -8.56 -10.54
CA ILE A 182 16.81 -7.29 -10.31
C ILE A 182 16.05 -6.47 -9.30
N THR A 183 16.73 -5.51 -8.67
CA THR A 183 16.11 -4.48 -7.85
C THR A 183 16.20 -3.14 -8.57
N MET A 184 15.05 -2.47 -8.76
CA MET A 184 14.94 -1.21 -9.49
C MET A 184 15.44 -0.02 -8.66
N ARG A 185 16.76 0.08 -8.49
CA ARG A 185 17.43 1.17 -7.78
C ARG A 185 18.92 1.24 -8.11
N PRO A 186 19.56 2.40 -7.98
CA PRO A 186 21.01 2.49 -7.86
C PRO A 186 21.50 1.91 -6.51
N LYS A 187 22.81 1.66 -6.43
CA LYS A 187 23.49 1.06 -5.28
C LYS A 187 23.43 1.93 -4.03
N SER A 188 23.78 3.21 -4.17
CA SER A 188 23.84 4.14 -3.04
C SER A 188 22.46 4.66 -2.64
N ASP A 189 22.14 4.67 -1.34
CA ASP A 189 20.94 5.32 -0.81
C ASP A 189 20.89 6.83 -1.14
N GLN A 190 22.05 7.49 -1.26
CA GLN A 190 22.12 8.88 -1.68
C GLN A 190 21.67 9.07 -3.13
N ASP A 191 22.00 8.12 -4.01
CA ASP A 191 21.58 8.19 -5.42
C ASP A 191 20.11 7.78 -5.57
N VAL A 192 19.62 6.87 -4.72
CA VAL A 192 18.17 6.63 -4.62
C VAL A 192 17.45 7.91 -4.19
N LYS A 193 18.01 8.67 -3.24
CA LYS A 193 17.43 9.95 -2.81
C LYS A 193 17.32 10.94 -3.97
N LYS A 194 18.42 11.15 -4.70
CA LYS A 194 18.44 12.02 -5.89
C LYS A 194 17.42 11.57 -6.94
N LEU A 195 17.32 10.26 -7.17
CA LEU A 195 16.35 9.70 -8.10
C LEU A 195 14.91 9.99 -7.66
N VAL A 196 14.58 9.77 -6.39
CA VAL A 196 13.26 10.07 -5.83
C VAL A 196 12.94 11.56 -5.93
N ASP A 197 13.92 12.43 -5.67
CA ASP A 197 13.73 13.88 -5.79
C ASP A 197 13.45 14.32 -7.23
N LYS A 198 13.97 13.60 -8.24
CA LYS A 198 13.58 13.82 -9.65
C LYS A 198 12.14 13.38 -9.91
N PHE A 199 11.68 12.25 -9.36
CA PHE A 199 10.28 11.80 -9.49
C PHE A 199 9.29 12.79 -8.89
N VAL A 200 9.56 13.34 -7.70
CA VAL A 200 8.65 14.28 -7.01
C VAL A 200 8.46 15.60 -7.78
N LYS A 201 9.37 15.94 -8.70
CA LYS A 201 9.25 17.11 -9.57
C LYS A 201 8.33 16.87 -10.76
N ARG A 202 7.97 15.61 -11.07
CA ARG A 202 7.02 15.27 -12.14
C ARG A 202 5.59 15.40 -11.65
N GLU A 203 4.70 15.76 -12.55
CA GLU A 203 3.25 15.86 -12.29
C GLU A 203 2.67 14.49 -11.87
N ASP A 204 2.96 13.45 -12.66
CA ASP A 204 2.44 12.09 -12.43
C ASP A 204 3.34 11.22 -11.54
N VAL A 205 4.48 11.75 -11.08
CA VAL A 205 5.44 11.06 -10.19
C VAL A 205 5.86 9.66 -10.72
N ASN A 206 5.90 9.50 -12.04
CA ASN A 206 6.25 8.24 -12.72
C ASN A 206 7.26 8.44 -13.88
N ALA A 207 7.73 7.31 -14.40
CA ALA A 207 8.58 7.19 -15.57
C ALA A 207 8.22 5.90 -16.31
N PHE A 208 8.52 5.84 -17.61
CA PHE A 208 8.23 4.66 -18.41
C PHE A 208 9.53 4.04 -18.90
N LEU A 209 9.70 2.75 -18.65
CA LEU A 209 10.90 2.01 -19.02
C LEU A 209 10.62 1.07 -20.17
N TYR A 210 11.64 0.87 -20.99
CA TYR A 210 11.67 -0.08 -22.08
C TYR A 210 13.02 -0.80 -22.11
N PHE A 211 13.09 -1.91 -22.82
CA PHE A 211 14.34 -2.65 -23.01
C PHE A 211 14.93 -2.35 -24.37
N LYS A 212 16.26 -2.30 -24.44
CA LYS A 212 17.01 -2.37 -25.69
C LYS A 212 17.90 -3.61 -25.67
N ALA A 213 17.84 -4.42 -26.70
CA ALA A 213 18.51 -5.71 -26.72
C ALA A 213 19.53 -5.84 -27.86
N GLU A 214 20.56 -6.64 -27.62
CA GLU A 214 21.60 -6.96 -28.59
C GLU A 214 22.05 -8.40 -28.40
N VAL A 215 22.24 -9.14 -29.49
CA VAL A 215 22.83 -10.49 -29.46
C VAL A 215 24.30 -10.38 -29.87
N LYS A 216 25.18 -10.95 -29.05
CA LYS A 216 26.65 -10.94 -29.20
C LYS A 216 27.18 -12.37 -29.20
N ASP A 217 28.48 -12.50 -29.51
CA ASP A 217 29.25 -13.72 -29.35
C ASP A 217 28.71 -14.94 -30.13
N THR A 218 28.09 -14.71 -31.29
CA THR A 218 27.62 -15.76 -32.20
C THR A 218 27.81 -15.34 -33.66
N GLN A 219 27.88 -16.34 -34.55
CA GLN A 219 27.80 -16.17 -36.00
C GLN A 219 26.37 -16.34 -36.53
N ASP A 220 25.46 -16.82 -35.69
CA ASP A 220 24.05 -16.99 -36.01
C ASP A 220 23.38 -15.63 -36.23
N LYS A 221 22.45 -15.56 -37.17
CA LYS A 221 21.71 -14.33 -37.46
C LYS A 221 20.74 -14.01 -36.34
N ALA A 222 20.87 -12.84 -35.72
CA ALA A 222 19.92 -12.36 -34.74
C ALA A 222 18.63 -11.86 -35.42
N ILE A 223 17.49 -12.30 -34.90
CA ILE A 223 16.15 -11.88 -35.33
C ILE A 223 15.44 -11.26 -34.13
N PHE A 224 14.88 -10.07 -34.34
CA PHE A 224 14.08 -9.32 -33.38
C PHE A 224 12.68 -9.07 -33.95
N PRO A 225 11.68 -8.70 -33.12
CA PRO A 225 10.33 -8.45 -33.59
C PRO A 225 10.21 -7.24 -34.54
N ASP A 226 11.14 -6.30 -34.44
CA ASP A 226 11.33 -5.18 -35.36
C ASP A 226 12.77 -4.65 -35.32
N ASP A 227 13.11 -3.76 -36.25
CA ASP A 227 14.47 -3.21 -36.46
C ASP A 227 14.94 -2.27 -35.34
N THR A 228 14.07 -1.89 -34.39
CA THR A 228 14.48 -1.04 -33.26
C THR A 228 15.25 -1.83 -32.22
N HIS A 229 14.99 -3.16 -32.15
CA HIS A 229 15.44 -4.05 -31.09
C HIS A 229 14.98 -3.59 -29.70
N GLU A 230 13.89 -2.82 -29.64
CA GLU A 230 13.30 -2.30 -28.42
C GLU A 230 12.04 -3.09 -28.03
N PHE A 231 11.88 -3.31 -26.73
CA PHE A 231 10.71 -4.01 -26.18
C PHE A 231 10.02 -3.11 -25.16
N LEU A 232 8.68 -3.11 -25.17
CA LEU A 232 7.84 -2.28 -24.29
C LEU A 232 7.96 -0.76 -24.56
N ASN A 233 8.45 -0.36 -25.74
CA ASN A 233 8.55 1.06 -26.11
C ASN A 233 7.35 1.59 -26.92
N LYS A 234 6.36 0.74 -27.19
CA LYS A 234 5.13 1.09 -27.93
C LYS A 234 4.00 1.46 -26.98
N ASP A 235 3.09 2.28 -27.47
CA ASP A 235 1.88 2.68 -26.74
C ASP A 235 1.02 1.46 -26.41
N GLY A 236 0.58 1.35 -25.15
CA GLY A 236 -0.15 0.18 -24.63
C GLY A 236 0.73 -0.97 -24.13
N GLU A 237 2.05 -0.93 -24.34
CA GLU A 237 2.99 -1.97 -23.85
C GLU A 237 3.94 -1.46 -22.77
N ARG A 238 3.82 -0.19 -22.39
CA ARG A 238 4.78 0.51 -21.54
C ARG A 238 4.84 -0.08 -20.13
N PHE A 239 6.05 -0.12 -19.57
CA PHE A 239 6.25 -0.45 -18.17
C PHE A 239 6.39 0.82 -17.33
N GLU A 240 5.49 1.03 -16.37
CA GLU A 240 5.50 2.18 -15.48
C GLU A 240 6.33 1.93 -14.22
N ILE A 241 7.20 2.86 -13.87
CA ILE A 241 7.86 2.88 -12.56
C ILE A 241 7.54 4.20 -11.87
N SER A 242 7.13 4.14 -10.61
CA SER A 242 6.89 5.33 -9.80
C SER A 242 7.90 5.51 -8.68
N GLY A 243 8.00 6.76 -8.19
CA GLY A 243 8.85 7.15 -7.06
C GLY A 243 8.65 6.25 -5.82
N THR A 244 9.64 6.22 -4.91
CA THR A 244 9.59 5.31 -3.74
C THR A 244 8.23 5.36 -3.02
N PRO A 245 7.72 4.22 -2.52
CA PRO A 245 6.39 4.09 -1.90
C PRO A 245 6.23 4.87 -0.58
N CYS A 246 7.20 5.70 -0.19
CA CYS A 246 7.09 6.53 1.00
C CYS A 246 5.84 7.39 0.94
N TYR A 247 5.12 7.49 2.05
CA TYR A 247 4.02 8.43 2.28
C TYR A 247 4.50 9.89 2.46
N CYS A 248 5.80 10.13 2.31
CA CYS A 248 6.47 11.41 2.41
C CYS A 248 6.00 12.32 1.27
N ASN A 249 5.67 13.58 1.56
CA ASN A 249 5.48 14.65 0.56
C ASN A 249 4.46 14.37 -0.56
N ARG A 250 3.60 13.36 -0.41
CA ARG A 250 2.47 13.05 -1.30
C ARG A 250 1.19 12.85 -0.50
N ASP A 251 0.07 12.74 -1.17
CA ASP A 251 -1.19 12.36 -0.52
C ASP A 251 -1.25 10.87 -0.19
N ILE A 252 -1.99 10.52 0.85
CA ILE A 252 -2.37 9.12 1.16
C ILE A 252 -3.58 8.78 0.27
N THR A 253 -3.54 7.66 -0.43
CA THR A 253 -4.68 7.23 -1.26
C THR A 253 -5.80 6.63 -0.41
N VAL A 254 -6.99 6.46 -1.00
CA VAL A 254 -8.14 5.84 -0.30
C VAL A 254 -7.81 4.42 0.15
N ASP A 255 -7.20 3.63 -0.74
CA ASP A 255 -6.82 2.23 -0.50
C ASP A 255 -5.81 2.13 0.64
N GLU A 256 -4.79 2.98 0.61
CA GLU A 256 -3.79 3.06 1.66
C GLU A 256 -4.40 3.47 3.01
N MET A 257 -5.40 4.36 3.01
CA MET A 257 -6.10 4.74 4.24
C MET A 257 -6.93 3.58 4.79
N ILE A 258 -7.63 2.82 3.94
CA ILE A 258 -8.38 1.62 4.34
C ILE A 258 -7.43 0.59 4.96
N ASP A 259 -6.31 0.33 4.29
CA ASP A 259 -5.30 -0.62 4.76
C ASP A 259 -4.65 -0.16 6.07
N LEU A 260 -4.39 1.15 6.23
CA LEU A 260 -3.90 1.72 7.49
C LEU A 260 -4.89 1.49 8.64
N ILE A 261 -6.18 1.73 8.42
CA ILE A 261 -7.21 1.53 9.44
C ILE A 261 -7.24 0.07 9.90
N TYR A 262 -7.28 -0.86 8.95
CA TYR A 262 -7.26 -2.29 9.28
C TYR A 262 -5.96 -2.71 9.94
N HIS A 263 -4.81 -2.22 9.48
CA HIS A 263 -3.51 -2.50 10.09
C HIS A 263 -3.49 -2.09 11.57
N LEU A 264 -3.91 -0.86 11.89
CA LEU A 264 -3.94 -0.37 13.26
C LEU A 264 -4.89 -1.18 14.15
N ARG A 265 -6.08 -1.53 13.64
CA ARG A 265 -7.08 -2.31 14.39
C ARG A 265 -6.66 -3.74 14.62
N ASP A 266 -6.04 -4.37 13.63
CA ASP A 266 -5.55 -5.75 13.74
C ASP A 266 -4.39 -5.81 14.76
N LYS A 267 -3.48 -4.82 14.74
CA LYS A 267 -2.42 -4.69 15.76
C LYS A 267 -2.96 -4.40 17.17
N GLN A 268 -4.03 -3.60 17.27
CA GLN A 268 -4.75 -3.37 18.52
C GLN A 268 -5.58 -4.58 18.98
N ASN A 269 -5.76 -5.60 18.12
CA ASN A 269 -6.69 -6.71 18.31
C ASN A 269 -8.16 -6.26 18.48
N TYR A 270 -8.57 -5.19 17.78
CA TYR A 270 -9.89 -4.57 17.93
C TYR A 270 -10.97 -5.23 17.06
N LYS A 271 -11.15 -6.55 17.20
CA LYS A 271 -11.99 -7.37 16.33
C LYS A 271 -13.46 -6.92 16.28
N SER A 272 -14.04 -6.54 17.41
CA SER A 272 -15.47 -6.21 17.51
C SER A 272 -15.86 -4.90 16.82
N LYS A 273 -14.91 -3.97 16.62
CA LYS A 273 -15.12 -2.68 15.96
C LYS A 273 -14.27 -2.54 14.70
N ARG A 274 -13.86 -3.68 14.11
CA ARG A 274 -12.95 -3.71 12.97
C ARG A 274 -13.45 -2.88 11.78
N ASP A 275 -14.76 -2.83 11.57
CA ASP A 275 -15.42 -2.09 10.49
C ASP A 275 -16.22 -0.85 10.93
N SER A 276 -16.28 -0.55 12.23
CA SER A 276 -16.92 0.68 12.73
C SER A 276 -16.13 1.90 12.29
N PHE A 277 -16.75 2.99 11.82
CA PHE A 277 -16.01 4.19 11.45
C PHE A 277 -16.85 5.43 11.73
N PHE A 278 -16.37 6.28 12.65
CA PHE A 278 -17.03 7.53 13.11
C PHE A 278 -18.56 7.44 13.27
N ASN A 279 -19.04 6.30 13.77
CA ASN A 279 -20.46 5.99 13.89
C ASN A 279 -21.00 6.13 15.33
N GLU A 280 -20.11 6.34 16.30
CA GLU A 280 -20.41 6.42 17.72
C GLU A 280 -20.61 7.87 18.20
N GLY A 281 -21.17 8.02 19.40
CA GLY A 281 -21.35 9.32 20.07
C GLY A 281 -22.64 10.06 19.71
N LYS A 282 -23.00 11.05 20.54
CA LYS A 282 -24.18 11.91 20.37
C LYS A 282 -24.00 12.95 19.26
N GLU A 283 -22.77 13.44 19.08
CA GLU A 283 -22.37 14.34 17.99
C GLU A 283 -21.41 13.59 17.06
N LYS A 284 -21.62 13.69 15.75
CA LYS A 284 -20.79 12.99 14.75
C LYS A 284 -20.92 13.57 13.36
N ILE A 285 -19.92 13.29 12.53
CA ILE A 285 -19.91 13.65 11.11
C ILE A 285 -20.67 12.58 10.32
N ALA A 286 -21.97 12.78 10.13
CA ALA A 286 -22.85 11.81 9.48
C ALA A 286 -22.37 11.37 8.07
N ALA A 287 -21.73 12.28 7.32
CA ALA A 287 -21.26 12.02 5.96
C ALA A 287 -20.28 10.83 5.88
N ILE A 288 -19.38 10.69 6.86
CA ILE A 288 -18.34 9.65 6.87
C ILE A 288 -18.68 8.44 7.74
N GLY A 289 -19.73 8.52 8.57
CA GLY A 289 -20.11 7.44 9.48
C GLY A 289 -20.51 6.15 8.74
N ILE A 290 -19.96 5.01 9.18
CA ILE A 290 -20.29 3.66 8.68
C ILE A 290 -21.07 2.92 9.77
N THR A 291 -22.37 2.72 9.54
CA THR A 291 -23.28 2.03 10.47
C THR A 291 -23.44 0.54 10.16
N SER A 292 -23.11 0.11 8.94
CA SER A 292 -23.22 -1.28 8.47
C SER A 292 -22.28 -1.54 7.29
N GLY A 293 -21.85 -2.79 7.12
CA GLY A 293 -20.95 -3.21 6.06
C GLY A 293 -19.47 -2.97 6.39
N LYS A 294 -18.58 -3.36 5.49
CA LYS A 294 -17.13 -3.21 5.69
C LYS A 294 -16.65 -1.81 5.32
N ILE A 295 -15.52 -1.39 5.89
CA ILE A 295 -14.85 -0.15 5.49
C ILE A 295 -14.51 -0.17 3.99
N SER A 296 -14.03 -1.32 3.48
CA SER A 296 -13.69 -1.48 2.05
C SER A 296 -14.87 -1.39 1.09
N GLU A 297 -16.10 -1.64 1.57
CA GLU A 297 -17.34 -1.54 0.80
C GLU A 297 -17.91 -0.11 0.81
N ASN A 298 -17.46 0.75 1.73
CA ASN A 298 -17.91 2.12 1.93
C ASN A 298 -16.87 3.15 1.43
N ARG A 299 -16.23 2.87 0.30
CA ARG A 299 -15.10 3.65 -0.25
C ARG A 299 -15.36 5.14 -0.36
N ASP A 300 -16.56 5.58 -0.77
CA ASP A 300 -16.86 7.00 -0.94
C ASP A 300 -16.77 7.78 0.38
N LYS A 301 -17.16 7.15 1.50
CA LYS A 301 -17.05 7.74 2.84
C LYS A 301 -15.60 7.88 3.27
N ILE A 302 -14.79 6.86 2.97
CA ILE A 302 -13.35 6.90 3.25
C ILE A 302 -12.66 7.92 2.36
N LYS A 303 -13.09 8.07 1.10
CA LYS A 303 -12.60 9.10 0.19
C LYS A 303 -12.82 10.49 0.76
N LEU A 304 -14.02 10.83 1.25
CA LEU A 304 -14.28 12.12 1.91
C LEU A 304 -13.33 12.37 3.09
N PHE A 305 -13.15 11.37 3.96
CA PHE A 305 -12.23 11.46 5.09
C PHE A 305 -10.78 11.68 4.65
N THR A 306 -10.30 10.88 3.69
CA THR A 306 -8.93 10.92 3.18
C THR A 306 -8.64 12.23 2.46
N ASP A 307 -9.56 12.73 1.64
CA ASP A 307 -9.41 13.98 0.91
C ASP A 307 -9.29 15.17 1.88
N GLU A 308 -10.15 15.24 2.90
CA GLU A 308 -10.08 16.32 3.91
C GLU A 308 -8.80 16.22 4.77
N MET A 309 -8.40 15.01 5.15
CA MET A 309 -7.13 14.78 5.87
C MET A 309 -5.94 15.27 5.05
N ASN A 310 -5.87 14.92 3.77
CA ASN A 310 -4.80 15.35 2.87
C ASN A 310 -4.83 16.87 2.65
N ALA A 311 -6.02 17.48 2.51
CA ALA A 311 -6.17 18.93 2.42
C ALA A 311 -5.64 19.63 3.69
N MET A 312 -5.95 19.10 4.86
CA MET A 312 -5.41 19.57 6.14
C MET A 312 -3.88 19.43 6.20
N PHE A 313 -3.32 18.26 5.83
CA PHE A 313 -1.87 18.08 5.80
C PHE A 313 -1.16 19.08 4.88
N LYS A 314 -1.74 19.37 3.71
CA LYS A 314 -1.22 20.41 2.80
C LYS A 314 -1.27 21.79 3.44
N LYS A 315 -2.42 22.18 4.00
CA LYS A 315 -2.65 23.50 4.61
C LYS A 315 -1.68 23.78 5.75
N PHE A 316 -1.43 22.79 6.61
CA PHE A 316 -0.59 22.95 7.81
C PHE A 316 0.85 22.42 7.63
N SER A 317 1.26 22.11 6.39
CA SER A 317 2.61 21.63 6.07
C SER A 317 3.05 20.38 6.86
N ILE A 318 2.11 19.46 7.11
CA ILE A 318 2.35 18.13 7.70
C ILE A 318 2.71 17.15 6.57
N LYS A 319 3.85 17.41 5.91
CA LYS A 319 4.24 16.74 4.66
C LYS A 319 5.21 15.59 4.86
N THR A 320 6.09 15.66 5.86
CA THR A 320 7.08 14.62 6.14
C THR A 320 6.42 13.37 6.73
N CYS A 321 7.02 12.20 6.52
CA CYS A 321 6.51 10.98 7.12
C CYS A 321 6.49 11.02 8.64
N ARG A 322 7.52 11.58 9.28
CA ARG A 322 7.56 11.69 10.74
C ARG A 322 6.34 12.43 11.29
N ARG A 323 6.06 13.61 10.71
CA ARG A 323 4.91 14.43 11.09
C ARG A 323 3.58 13.68 10.87
N LYS A 324 3.41 13.03 9.73
CA LYS A 324 2.21 12.22 9.45
C LYS A 324 2.05 11.03 10.40
N ILE A 325 3.12 10.28 10.65
CA ILE A 325 3.13 9.12 11.54
C ILE A 325 2.73 9.54 12.96
N HIS A 326 3.37 10.59 13.50
CA HIS A 326 2.97 11.16 14.79
C HIS A 326 1.53 11.64 14.77
N PHE A 327 1.14 12.42 13.76
CA PHE A 327 -0.20 12.97 13.70
C PHE A 327 -1.27 11.87 13.68
N LEU A 328 -1.12 10.86 12.82
CA LEU A 328 -2.04 9.73 12.67
C LEU A 328 -2.09 8.87 13.94
N GLY A 329 -0.94 8.52 14.52
CA GLY A 329 -0.89 7.71 15.75
C GLY A 329 -1.58 8.40 16.92
N GLN A 330 -1.35 9.69 17.07
CA GLN A 330 -2.00 10.52 18.08
C GLN A 330 -3.51 10.66 17.78
N MET A 331 -3.90 10.92 16.53
CA MET A 331 -5.32 11.04 16.10
C MET A 331 -6.09 9.73 16.33
N TYR A 332 -5.46 8.59 16.10
CA TYR A 332 -6.07 7.28 16.32
C TYR A 332 -6.44 7.07 17.79
N LEU A 333 -5.59 7.49 18.73
CA LEU A 333 -5.95 7.47 20.14
C LEU A 333 -7.08 8.45 20.47
N GLU A 334 -6.95 9.71 20.05
CA GLU A 334 -7.92 10.77 20.40
C GLU A 334 -9.34 10.48 19.88
N THR A 335 -9.46 9.78 18.76
CA THR A 335 -10.75 9.43 18.15
C THR A 335 -11.26 8.05 18.56
N ILE A 336 -10.61 7.41 19.53
CA ILE A 336 -10.90 6.04 19.97
C ILE A 336 -10.93 5.10 18.76
N SER A 337 -9.77 4.97 18.11
CA SER A 337 -9.58 4.13 16.93
C SER A 337 -10.46 4.53 15.74
N PHE A 338 -10.63 5.83 15.49
CA PHE A 338 -11.50 6.41 14.45
C PHE A 338 -13.00 6.06 14.60
N THR A 339 -13.51 6.04 15.82
CA THR A 339 -14.94 5.75 16.08
C THR A 339 -15.72 6.93 16.64
N TYR A 340 -15.05 7.91 17.27
CA TYR A 340 -15.65 9.09 17.87
C TYR A 340 -15.05 10.38 17.32
N THR A 341 -15.88 11.42 17.29
CA THR A 341 -15.44 12.82 17.11
C THR A 341 -15.76 13.69 18.31
N TYR A 342 -16.43 13.16 19.32
CA TYR A 342 -16.87 13.88 20.51
C TYR A 342 -16.84 12.97 21.75
N GLU A 343 -16.29 13.49 22.85
CA GLU A 343 -16.14 12.77 24.13
C GLU A 343 -17.47 12.42 24.82
N SER A 344 -18.50 13.27 24.64
CA SER A 344 -19.90 12.98 25.00
C SER A 344 -20.19 12.60 26.47
N ARG A 345 -19.43 13.10 27.45
CA ARG A 345 -19.74 12.91 28.88
C ARG A 345 -20.87 13.83 29.32
N ASP A 346 -21.70 13.35 30.25
CA ASP A 346 -22.77 14.17 30.84
C ASP A 346 -22.21 15.12 31.92
N THR A 347 -21.03 14.83 32.48
CA THR A 347 -20.31 15.69 33.42
C THR A 347 -18.81 15.70 33.13
N VAL A 348 -18.14 16.78 33.52
CA VAL A 348 -16.68 16.94 33.37
C VAL A 348 -16.02 17.29 34.71
N PRO A 349 -14.74 16.94 34.91
CA PRO A 349 -13.99 17.36 36.09
C PRO A 349 -13.97 18.89 36.29
N ALA A 350 -13.84 19.34 37.55
CA ALA A 350 -13.90 20.77 37.88
C ALA A 350 -12.78 21.62 37.23
N ASN A 351 -11.64 21.02 36.90
CA ASN A 351 -10.56 21.71 36.18
C ASN A 351 -10.86 21.93 34.67
N TYR A 352 -11.99 21.42 34.18
CA TYR A 352 -12.41 21.56 32.79
C TYR A 352 -13.04 22.93 32.52
N LYS A 353 -12.24 23.88 32.04
CA LYS A 353 -12.68 25.25 31.74
C LYS A 353 -13.75 25.30 30.65
N GLY A 354 -14.88 25.93 30.97
CA GLY A 354 -16.08 25.99 30.12
C GLY A 354 -17.09 24.84 30.30
N GLY A 355 -16.73 23.78 31.03
CA GLY A 355 -17.65 22.69 31.35
C GLY A 355 -18.03 21.80 30.15
N VAL A 356 -19.17 21.09 30.28
CA VAL A 356 -19.70 20.11 29.32
C VAL A 356 -19.75 20.60 27.87
N PRO A 357 -20.13 21.87 27.56
CA PRO A 357 -20.17 22.36 26.19
C PRO A 357 -18.83 22.38 25.46
N PHE A 358 -17.71 22.36 26.18
CA PHE A 358 -16.36 22.50 25.59
C PHE A 358 -15.49 21.25 25.73
N GLN A 359 -16.14 20.10 25.94
CA GLN A 359 -15.56 18.75 25.92
C GLN A 359 -14.74 18.45 24.65
N GLY A 360 -13.93 17.38 24.67
CA GLY A 360 -13.09 17.01 23.52
C GLY A 360 -13.89 16.86 22.22
N ARG A 361 -13.51 17.60 21.16
CA ARG A 361 -14.08 17.44 19.80
C ARG A 361 -13.03 17.37 18.69
N GLY A 362 -13.44 16.76 17.58
CA GLY A 362 -12.68 16.65 16.34
C GLY A 362 -11.54 15.64 16.42
N MET A 363 -10.66 15.68 15.42
CA MET A 363 -9.65 14.64 15.21
C MET A 363 -8.51 14.67 16.25
N LYS A 364 -8.42 15.74 17.06
CA LYS A 364 -7.44 15.89 18.15
C LYS A 364 -8.08 16.19 19.51
N GLN A 365 -9.39 16.07 19.62
CA GLN A 365 -10.13 16.28 20.86
C GLN A 365 -9.79 17.61 21.56
N ILE A 366 -9.81 18.72 20.81
CA ILE A 366 -9.55 20.03 21.42
C ILE A 366 -10.57 20.29 22.53
N THR A 367 -10.07 20.85 23.63
CA THR A 367 -10.70 20.82 24.94
C THR A 367 -10.56 22.18 25.60
N HIS A 368 -11.52 22.58 26.43
CA HIS A 368 -11.59 23.87 27.13
C HIS A 368 -12.02 25.05 26.27
N ASP A 369 -12.90 25.89 26.80
CA ASP A 369 -13.52 27.00 26.06
C ASP A 369 -12.53 28.00 25.45
N TYR A 370 -11.39 28.25 26.11
CA TYR A 370 -10.34 29.12 25.56
C TYR A 370 -9.67 28.56 24.29
N ASN A 371 -9.57 27.23 24.13
CA ASN A 371 -9.02 26.65 22.89
C ASN A 371 -10.05 26.73 21.75
N TYR A 372 -11.34 26.57 22.06
CA TYR A 372 -12.42 26.79 21.11
C TYR A 372 -12.49 28.26 20.67
N LEU A 373 -12.31 29.20 21.60
CA LEU A 373 -12.23 30.63 21.30
C LEU A 373 -11.06 30.97 20.38
N ALA A 374 -9.86 30.47 20.69
CA ALA A 374 -8.68 30.68 19.85
C ALA A 374 -8.87 30.10 18.44
N TYR A 375 -9.51 28.93 18.32
CA TYR A 375 -9.83 28.35 17.02
C TYR A 375 -10.93 29.13 16.28
N TYR A 376 -11.95 29.61 16.98
CA TYR A 376 -12.98 30.48 16.43
C TYR A 376 -12.34 31.73 15.81
N ASP A 377 -11.44 32.39 16.54
CA ASP A 377 -10.71 33.55 16.05
C ASP A 377 -9.86 33.23 14.82
N TYR A 378 -9.15 32.10 14.83
CA TYR A 378 -8.36 31.67 13.68
C TYR A 378 -9.21 31.50 12.41
N VAL A 379 -10.40 30.91 12.52
CA VAL A 379 -11.29 30.67 11.38
C VAL A 379 -11.99 31.95 10.92
N ASN A 380 -12.54 32.72 11.86
CA ASN A 380 -13.36 33.90 11.58
C ASN A 380 -12.56 35.20 11.46
N LYS A 381 -11.24 35.14 11.70
CA LYS A 381 -10.32 36.29 11.70
C LYS A 381 -10.74 37.38 12.71
N THR A 382 -11.25 36.96 13.87
CA THR A 382 -11.61 37.81 15.00
C THR A 382 -10.49 37.84 16.06
N THR A 383 -10.64 38.65 17.11
CA THR A 383 -9.62 38.85 18.16
C THR A 383 -10.21 38.75 19.57
N HIS A 384 -11.22 37.89 19.76
CA HIS A 384 -11.87 37.70 21.05
C HIS A 384 -10.96 36.97 22.06
N TYR A 385 -10.07 36.10 21.60
CA TYR A 385 -9.04 35.44 22.39
C TYR A 385 -8.04 36.44 22.96
N ASP A 386 -7.58 37.42 22.17
CA ASP A 386 -6.70 38.48 22.67
C ASP A 386 -7.40 39.32 23.74
N THR A 387 -8.69 39.59 23.53
CA THR A 387 -9.54 40.27 24.53
C THR A 387 -9.63 39.45 25.82
N TYR A 388 -9.88 38.15 25.70
CA TYR A 388 -9.89 37.22 26.83
C TYR A 388 -8.54 37.20 27.57
N ILE A 389 -7.42 37.02 26.87
CA ILE A 389 -6.09 37.00 27.48
C ILE A 389 -5.77 38.32 28.19
N LYS A 390 -6.17 39.45 27.63
CA LYS A 390 -5.92 40.78 28.19
C LYS A 390 -6.69 41.05 29.48
N PHE A 391 -7.94 40.60 29.56
CA PHE A 391 -8.84 40.95 30.66
C PHE A 391 -9.10 39.83 31.66
N ARG A 392 -8.68 38.61 31.35
CA ARG A 392 -8.85 37.48 32.27
C ARG A 392 -8.01 37.64 33.54
N SER A 393 -8.50 37.07 34.64
CA SER A 393 -7.73 36.94 35.87
C SER A 393 -7.22 35.51 36.05
N GLY A 394 -5.89 35.34 36.10
CA GLY A 394 -5.26 34.04 36.31
C GLY A 394 -5.66 33.02 35.23
N TYR A 395 -6.06 31.82 35.67
CA TYR A 395 -6.46 30.71 34.80
C TYR A 395 -7.99 30.50 34.79
N GLU A 396 -8.76 31.59 34.82
CA GLU A 396 -10.21 31.53 34.63
C GLU A 396 -10.57 31.06 33.20
N SER A 397 -11.79 30.56 33.02
CA SER A 397 -12.38 30.17 31.74
C SER A 397 -12.91 31.39 30.98
N VAL A 398 -13.23 31.21 29.70
CA VAL A 398 -13.89 32.27 28.90
C VAL A 398 -15.25 32.61 29.51
N GLY A 399 -16.02 31.61 29.96
CA GLY A 399 -17.31 31.84 30.61
C GLY A 399 -17.21 32.66 31.91
N GLU A 400 -16.23 32.34 32.76
CA GLU A 400 -15.94 33.12 33.98
C GLU A 400 -15.54 34.57 33.65
N CYS A 401 -14.72 34.76 32.61
CA CYS A 401 -14.31 36.07 32.11
C CYS A 401 -15.52 36.89 31.61
N VAL A 402 -16.37 36.26 30.78
CA VAL A 402 -17.62 36.84 30.28
C VAL A 402 -18.54 37.26 31.43
N ALA A 403 -18.63 36.47 32.50
CA ALA A 403 -19.49 36.80 33.64
C ALA A 403 -18.94 37.94 34.52
N SER A 404 -17.61 38.06 34.64
CA SER A 404 -16.98 38.85 35.71
C SER A 404 -16.19 40.06 35.25
N ARG A 405 -15.98 40.25 33.93
CA ARG A 405 -15.08 41.29 33.38
C ARG A 405 -15.84 42.26 32.46
N PRO A 406 -16.38 43.39 32.98
CA PRO A 406 -17.13 44.37 32.17
C PRO A 406 -16.35 44.90 30.95
N LYS A 407 -15.04 45.15 31.10
CA LYS A 407 -14.18 45.61 30.01
C LYS A 407 -14.04 44.60 28.86
N ALA A 408 -14.17 43.30 29.14
CA ALA A 408 -14.18 42.27 28.10
C ALA A 408 -15.53 42.26 27.36
N GLN A 409 -16.63 42.43 28.11
CA GLN A 409 -17.99 42.52 27.56
C GLN A 409 -18.15 43.72 26.62
N GLU A 410 -17.63 44.89 27.00
CA GLU A 410 -17.60 46.11 26.18
C GLU A 410 -16.83 45.93 24.86
N LYS A 411 -15.91 44.95 24.81
CA LYS A 411 -15.13 44.56 23.63
C LYS A 411 -15.76 43.39 22.86
N GLY A 412 -17.01 43.04 23.15
CA GLY A 412 -17.78 42.02 22.44
C GLY A 412 -17.64 40.60 23.02
N LEU A 413 -16.79 40.38 24.02
CA LEU A 413 -16.71 39.09 24.73
C LEU A 413 -17.78 39.04 25.83
N ASN A 414 -19.04 38.91 25.42
CA ASN A 414 -20.22 38.97 26.29
C ASN A 414 -21.02 37.65 26.28
N ALA A 415 -22.11 37.59 27.05
CA ALA A 415 -22.92 36.38 27.22
C ALA A 415 -23.52 35.87 25.90
N THR A 416 -23.98 36.78 25.03
CA THR A 416 -24.52 36.42 23.71
C THR A 416 -23.47 35.71 22.87
N PHE A 417 -22.27 36.29 22.76
CA PHE A 417 -21.16 35.66 22.04
C PHE A 417 -20.75 34.32 22.67
N TYR A 418 -20.80 34.17 23.99
CA TYR A 418 -20.45 32.90 24.62
C TYR A 418 -21.43 31.76 24.26
N GLU A 419 -22.72 32.05 24.10
CA GLU A 419 -23.69 31.07 23.57
C GLU A 419 -23.45 30.75 22.08
N GLU A 420 -23.04 31.75 21.28
CA GLU A 420 -22.60 31.52 19.90
C GLU A 420 -21.36 30.60 19.86
N LEU A 421 -20.40 30.81 20.76
CA LEU A 421 -19.20 29.99 20.86
C LEU A 421 -19.53 28.53 21.23
N LYS A 422 -20.49 28.30 22.15
CA LYS A 422 -20.99 26.95 22.47
C LYS A 422 -21.65 26.28 21.27
N THR A 423 -22.38 27.05 20.46
CA THR A 423 -22.98 26.55 19.22
C THR A 423 -21.91 26.20 18.19
N TYR A 424 -20.94 27.09 18.00
CA TYR A 424 -19.80 26.87 17.09
C TYR A 424 -18.96 25.66 17.49
N ALA A 425 -18.82 25.36 18.79
CA ALA A 425 -18.05 24.22 19.26
C ALA A 425 -18.48 22.89 18.61
N LYS A 426 -19.78 22.71 18.34
CA LYS A 426 -20.33 21.52 17.67
C LYS A 426 -19.86 21.35 16.23
N ASN A 427 -19.51 22.44 15.53
CA ASN A 427 -18.95 22.32 14.18
C ASN A 427 -17.68 21.44 14.17
N ILE A 428 -16.92 21.41 15.27
CA ILE A 428 -15.67 20.65 15.35
C ILE A 428 -15.91 19.13 15.42
N SER A 429 -17.08 18.68 15.86
CA SER A 429 -17.49 17.26 15.89
C SER A 429 -18.44 16.88 14.75
N GLU A 430 -19.16 17.84 14.16
CA GLU A 430 -20.23 17.55 13.19
C GLU A 430 -19.86 17.93 11.74
N ASN A 431 -18.86 18.81 11.54
CA ASN A 431 -18.41 19.24 10.23
C ASN A 431 -16.99 18.73 9.93
N LEU A 432 -16.83 18.04 8.80
CA LEU A 432 -15.58 17.38 8.40
C LEU A 432 -14.40 18.36 8.27
N PHE A 433 -14.63 19.51 7.64
CA PHE A 433 -13.63 20.56 7.52
C PHE A 433 -13.18 21.04 8.89
N HIS A 434 -14.10 21.41 9.79
CA HIS A 434 -13.73 21.93 11.10
C HIS A 434 -13.06 20.87 12.00
N ALA A 435 -13.45 19.59 11.89
CA ALA A 435 -12.86 18.50 12.64
C ALA A 435 -11.38 18.28 12.31
N PHE A 436 -11.01 18.36 11.03
CA PHE A 436 -9.63 18.27 10.58
C PHE A 436 -8.86 19.59 10.72
N ASN A 437 -9.47 20.70 10.32
CA ASN A 437 -8.83 22.01 10.35
C ASN A 437 -8.45 22.42 11.78
N SER A 438 -9.29 22.12 12.79
CA SER A 438 -8.95 22.35 14.20
C SER A 438 -7.78 21.50 14.66
N ALA A 439 -7.72 20.23 14.24
CA ALA A 439 -6.64 19.32 14.57
C ALA A 439 -5.29 19.75 13.98
N GLY A 440 -5.28 20.17 12.70
CA GLY A 440 -4.10 20.73 12.05
C GLY A 440 -3.67 22.04 12.70
N TRP A 441 -4.59 22.98 12.90
CA TRP A 441 -4.32 24.25 13.57
C TRP A 441 -3.76 24.05 14.98
N PHE A 442 -4.38 23.19 15.78
CA PHE A 442 -3.95 22.94 17.16
C PHE A 442 -2.53 22.40 17.20
N SER A 443 -2.20 21.45 16.31
CA SER A 443 -0.91 20.78 16.27
C SER A 443 0.22 21.61 15.64
N THR A 444 -0.06 22.77 15.03
CA THR A 444 0.94 23.50 14.23
C THR A 444 1.01 24.99 14.54
N ILE A 445 -0.14 25.65 14.73
CA ILE A 445 -0.23 27.09 14.97
C ILE A 445 -0.41 27.35 16.46
N HIS A 446 -1.34 26.64 17.11
CA HIS A 446 -1.64 26.87 18.53
C HIS A 446 -0.59 26.27 19.47
N LYS A 447 -0.14 25.04 19.19
CA LYS A 447 0.92 24.34 19.92
C LYS A 447 2.17 24.23 19.07
N THR A 448 2.86 25.36 18.89
CA THR A 448 4.02 25.49 17.99
C THR A 448 5.13 24.47 18.24
N ASP A 449 5.34 24.07 19.49
CA ASP A 449 6.39 23.11 19.87
C ASP A 449 6.12 21.69 19.35
N THR A 450 4.86 21.39 18.99
CA THR A 450 4.45 20.05 18.54
C THR A 450 5.16 19.67 17.25
N ILE A 451 5.27 20.58 16.28
CA ILE A 451 5.95 20.29 15.00
C ILE A 451 7.44 20.05 15.21
N ALA A 452 8.10 20.90 16.01
CA ALA A 452 9.50 20.69 16.35
C ALA A 452 9.72 19.34 17.05
N ALA A 453 8.82 18.96 17.96
CA ALA A 453 8.87 17.65 18.60
C ALA A 453 8.68 16.49 17.60
N MET A 454 7.77 16.62 16.63
CA MET A 454 7.54 15.61 15.59
C MET A 454 8.75 15.43 14.66
N ASP A 455 9.50 16.50 14.40
CA ASP A 455 10.66 16.47 13.50
C ASP A 455 11.88 15.77 14.11
N ASN A 456 12.00 15.76 15.44
CA ASN A 456 13.12 15.14 16.15
C ASN A 456 13.34 13.67 15.75
N GLY A 457 12.26 12.90 15.65
CA GLY A 457 12.35 11.48 15.33
C GLY A 457 11.06 10.72 15.62
N LEU A 458 11.16 9.40 15.63
CA LEU A 458 10.08 8.46 15.89
C LEU A 458 10.43 7.46 17.00
N ALA A 459 11.44 7.77 17.82
CA ALA A 459 11.73 6.98 19.01
C ALA A 459 10.67 7.23 20.08
N ASP A 460 10.57 6.35 21.06
CA ASP A 460 9.64 6.48 22.19
C ASP A 460 9.78 7.82 22.92
N SER A 461 11.01 8.31 23.09
CA SER A 461 11.30 9.62 23.68
C SER A 461 10.84 10.79 22.83
N ASP A 462 10.76 10.64 21.51
CA ASP A 462 10.19 11.65 20.62
C ASP A 462 8.66 11.67 20.73
N VAL A 463 8.03 10.49 20.83
CA VAL A 463 6.58 10.37 21.07
C VAL A 463 6.18 11.01 22.40
N GLU A 464 7.01 10.85 23.44
CA GLU A 464 6.82 11.51 24.74
C GLU A 464 6.83 13.04 24.60
N LYS A 465 7.81 13.60 23.89
CA LYS A 465 7.89 15.05 23.64
C LYS A 465 6.68 15.56 22.88
N VAL A 466 6.25 14.85 21.82
CA VAL A 466 5.04 15.22 21.05
C VAL A 466 3.80 15.17 21.95
N THR A 467 3.68 14.13 22.79
CA THR A 467 2.54 13.99 23.70
C THR A 467 2.51 15.11 24.75
N GLN A 468 3.66 15.47 25.31
CA GLN A 468 3.79 16.60 26.24
C GLN A 468 3.45 17.93 25.57
N ALA A 469 3.88 18.15 24.33
CA ALA A 469 3.56 19.38 23.59
C ALA A 469 2.04 19.54 23.33
N ILE A 470 1.34 18.43 23.07
CA ILE A 470 -0.11 18.43 22.81
C ILE A 470 -0.91 18.55 24.13
N ASN A 471 -0.59 17.73 25.13
CA ASN A 471 -1.43 17.52 26.32
C ASN A 471 -0.89 18.15 27.61
N GLY A 472 0.32 18.71 27.60
CA GLY A 472 1.00 19.20 28.81
C GLY A 472 1.43 18.08 29.78
N GLY A 473 1.29 16.81 29.39
CA GLY A 473 1.58 15.63 30.21
C GLY A 473 1.75 14.36 29.37
N GLN A 474 1.79 13.18 29.99
CA GLN A 474 2.05 11.89 29.33
C GLN A 474 0.87 10.90 29.41
N THR A 475 -0.37 11.40 29.44
CA THR A 475 -1.57 10.56 29.48
C THR A 475 -1.63 9.61 28.27
N ASN A 476 -1.86 8.32 28.54
CA ASN A 476 -1.94 7.22 27.55
C ASN A 476 -0.69 7.09 26.66
N ILE A 477 0.50 7.33 27.24
CA ILE A 477 1.75 7.34 26.48
C ILE A 477 2.09 5.98 25.87
N ALA A 478 1.74 4.88 26.54
CA ALA A 478 2.00 3.53 26.05
C ALA A 478 1.24 3.26 24.73
N GLU A 479 -0.03 3.65 24.68
CA GLU A 479 -0.86 3.55 23.48
C GLU A 479 -0.35 4.46 22.37
N ARG A 480 0.03 5.70 22.68
CA ARG A 480 0.60 6.64 21.69
C ARG A 480 1.89 6.10 21.07
N LYS A 481 2.76 5.49 21.88
CA LYS A 481 3.98 4.80 21.39
C LYS A 481 3.64 3.65 20.45
N ASN A 482 2.70 2.79 20.86
CA ASN A 482 2.25 1.67 20.03
C ASN A 482 1.65 2.13 18.69
N TYR A 483 0.74 3.10 18.69
CA TYR A 483 0.08 3.56 17.47
C TYR A 483 1.05 4.29 16.53
N THR A 484 2.00 5.06 17.09
CA THR A 484 3.08 5.66 16.30
C THR A 484 3.95 4.57 15.67
N LYS A 485 4.34 3.54 16.45
CA LYS A 485 5.12 2.40 15.97
C LYS A 485 4.41 1.63 14.85
N TRP A 486 3.14 1.30 15.01
CA TRP A 486 2.39 0.55 13.98
C TRP A 486 2.16 1.38 12.73
N THR A 487 1.91 2.69 12.88
CA THR A 487 1.85 3.60 11.72
C THR A 487 3.21 3.67 11.02
N LYS A 488 4.32 3.71 11.77
CA LYS A 488 5.69 3.65 11.23
C LYS A 488 5.96 2.35 10.47
N GLU A 489 5.51 1.21 11.00
CA GLU A 489 5.58 -0.11 10.36
C GLU A 489 4.78 -0.14 9.05
N PHE A 490 3.53 0.33 9.07
CA PHE A 490 2.68 0.45 7.87
C PHE A 490 3.33 1.33 6.80
N PHE A 491 3.92 2.44 7.23
CA PHE A 491 4.63 3.38 6.36
C PHE A 491 5.93 2.78 5.80
N LYS A 492 6.36 1.63 6.34
CA LYS A 492 7.65 0.99 6.05
C LYS A 492 8.79 2.00 6.14
N TYR A 493 8.70 2.85 7.16
CA TYR A 493 9.52 4.05 7.29
C TYR A 493 11.02 3.74 7.35
N ASP A 494 11.41 2.64 7.98
CA ASP A 494 12.83 2.30 8.11
C ASP A 494 13.39 1.62 6.87
N THR A 495 12.56 0.95 6.06
CA THR A 495 13.01 0.07 4.98
C THR A 495 12.78 0.66 3.59
N GLU A 496 11.64 1.30 3.36
CA GLU A 496 11.25 1.81 2.03
C GLU A 496 11.49 3.32 1.89
N CYS A 497 11.37 4.10 2.96
CA CYS A 497 11.41 5.57 2.92
C CYS A 497 12.83 6.14 2.85
N VAL A 498 13.10 6.97 1.83
CA VAL A 498 14.42 7.58 1.57
C VAL A 498 14.46 9.06 1.99
N ASN A 499 13.33 9.76 1.84
CA ASN A 499 13.15 11.16 2.23
C ASN A 499 12.55 11.27 3.64
N LYS A 500 13.29 10.77 4.64
CA LYS A 500 12.89 10.74 6.06
C LYS A 500 12.65 12.11 6.68
#